data_AF-A0A7S3LC12-F1
#
_entry.id   AF-A0A7S3LC12-F1
#
_cell.length_a   1.000
_cell.length_b   1.000
_cell.length_c   1.000
_cell.angle_alpha   90.00
_cell.angle_beta   90.00
_cell.angle_gamma   90.00
#
_symmetry.space_group_name_H-M   'P 1'
#
loop_
_entity.id
_entity.type
_entity.pdbx_description
1 polymer ?
#
loop_
_entity_poly.entity_id
_entity_poly.type
_entity_poly.pdbx_seq_one_letter_code
_entity_poly.pdbx_strand_id
1 'polypeptide(L)'
;MKISLPFLALLAFRTKLSECLSISVQSRRELLRNVGGTFLAANAAAFLPFPHDAAWAAATPSPQELERLQKGHARVQYLLEHWDEVTKVCGRTIMTDTERKQVLRTNGGGGTDACTRNPLAVQDYLGYKSTADPLFKVDKLMVKAAPLAGDQMEEYLDVVEEYRENADATAVLAYTSSWAGEENPNGSAENIERYLEQTRDAAVRTEKLLRSCLKYLDLPVLPANAKP
;
A
#
# COMPACT_ATOMS: atom_id res chain seq x y z
N MET A 1 25.04 -41.39 33.18
CA MET A 1 25.57 -40.08 33.62
C MET A 1 24.40 -39.10 33.71
N LYS A 2 24.09 -38.67 34.93
CA LYS A 2 23.12 -37.60 35.23
C LYS A 2 23.91 -36.29 35.27
N ILE A 3 23.47 -35.26 34.55
CA ILE A 3 23.88 -33.89 34.83
C ILE A 3 22.61 -33.05 34.96
N SER A 4 22.57 -32.35 36.09
CA SER A 4 21.46 -31.64 36.70
C SER A 4 21.81 -30.15 36.69
N LEU A 5 20.93 -29.33 36.08
CA LEU A 5 20.55 -27.93 36.44
C LEU A 5 21.68 -26.85 36.52
N PRO A 6 21.39 -25.51 36.41
CA PRO A 6 20.16 -24.86 36.86
C PRO A 6 19.50 -23.80 35.96
N PHE A 7 18.16 -23.85 36.01
CA PHE A 7 17.26 -22.71 36.06
C PHE A 7 17.80 -21.62 37.01
N LEU A 8 18.50 -20.59 36.52
CA LEU A 8 18.79 -19.34 37.26
C LEU A 8 19.47 -18.25 36.41
N ALA A 9 19.10 -18.13 35.13
CA ALA A 9 19.54 -17.01 34.29
C ALA A 9 18.36 -16.26 33.65
N LEU A 10 17.15 -16.46 34.18
CA LEU A 10 15.90 -15.90 33.68
C LEU A 10 15.31 -14.94 34.73
N LEU A 11 16.06 -13.93 35.19
CA LEU A 11 15.50 -12.85 36.04
C LEU A 11 16.41 -11.61 36.23
N ALA A 12 17.62 -11.55 35.67
CA ALA A 12 18.57 -10.45 35.93
C ALA A 12 18.82 -9.48 34.76
N PHE A 13 18.04 -9.54 33.68
CA PHE A 13 18.17 -8.61 32.53
C PHE A 13 17.01 -7.61 32.39
N ARG A 14 16.03 -7.65 33.29
CA ARG A 14 14.80 -6.86 33.20
C ARG A 14 14.82 -5.51 33.94
N THR A 15 15.96 -5.10 34.51
CA THR A 15 16.02 -3.94 35.42
C THR A 15 17.00 -2.83 35.02
N LYS A 16 17.62 -2.87 33.83
CA LYS A 16 18.64 -1.86 33.44
C LYS A 16 18.39 -1.08 32.14
N LEU A 17 17.19 -1.15 31.57
CA LEU A 17 16.80 -0.34 30.40
C LEU A 17 15.74 0.74 30.72
N SER A 18 15.35 0.89 31.98
CA SER A 18 14.31 1.84 32.41
C SER A 18 14.82 3.25 32.73
N GLU A 19 16.13 3.53 32.60
CA GLU A 19 16.72 4.80 33.08
C GLU A 19 17.21 5.76 31.98
N CYS A 20 17.02 5.46 30.69
CA CYS A 20 17.52 6.32 29.60
C CYS A 20 16.45 7.11 28.82
N LEU A 21 15.17 7.05 29.20
CA LEU A 21 14.07 7.72 28.47
C LEU A 21 13.40 8.88 29.21
N SER A 22 13.98 9.33 30.34
CA SER A 22 13.40 10.40 31.18
C SER A 22 14.04 11.79 30.99
N ILE A 23 14.99 11.96 30.06
CA ILE A 23 15.65 13.26 29.83
C ILE A 23 15.25 13.81 28.45
N SER A 24 14.01 14.31 28.34
CA SER A 24 13.62 15.26 27.28
C SER A 24 12.22 15.88 27.46
N VAL A 25 11.35 15.29 28.29
CA VAL A 25 9.92 15.69 28.34
C VAL A 25 9.63 16.82 29.35
N GLN A 26 10.55 17.16 30.25
CA GLN A 26 10.27 18.16 31.31
C GLN A 26 10.55 19.63 30.93
N SER A 27 11.32 19.92 29.88
CA SER A 27 11.73 21.31 29.58
C SER A 27 10.66 22.17 28.87
N ARG A 28 9.66 21.56 28.22
CA ARG A 28 8.64 22.31 27.46
C ARG A 28 7.42 22.74 28.28
N ARG A 29 7.15 22.07 29.41
CA ARG A 29 5.99 22.40 30.29
C ARG A 29 6.32 23.49 31.31
N GLU A 30 7.58 23.63 31.71
CA GLU A 30 8.04 24.66 32.65
C GLU A 30 8.08 26.06 32.00
N LEU A 31 8.32 26.16 30.69
CA LEU A 31 8.43 27.44 29.98
C LEU A 31 7.06 28.11 29.70
N LEU A 32 5.97 27.35 29.77
CA LEU A 32 4.60 27.86 29.69
C LEU A 32 4.01 28.22 31.07
N ARG A 33 4.71 27.92 32.17
CA ARG A 33 4.23 28.15 33.53
C ARG A 33 4.72 29.46 34.16
N ASN A 34 5.77 30.07 33.59
CA ASN A 34 6.41 31.29 34.12
C ASN A 34 6.10 32.58 33.35
N VAL A 35 5.12 32.60 32.44
CA VAL A 35 4.57 33.86 31.89
C VAL A 35 3.27 34.17 32.62
N GLY A 36 3.37 34.39 33.93
CA GLY A 36 2.27 34.74 34.82
C GLY A 36 2.62 35.96 35.65
N GLY A 37 2.08 37.12 35.24
CA GLY A 37 2.18 38.42 35.93
C GLY A 37 3.08 39.39 35.16
N THR A 38 2.67 40.57 34.71
CA THR A 38 1.57 41.45 35.11
C THR A 38 1.33 42.48 34.00
N PHE A 39 0.12 42.53 33.43
CA PHE A 39 -0.46 43.76 32.89
C PHE A 39 -1.97 43.75 33.17
N LEU A 40 -2.34 44.34 34.30
CA LEU A 40 -3.70 44.76 34.60
C LEU A 40 -4.00 46.04 33.82
N ALA A 41 -4.85 45.98 32.80
CA ALA A 41 -5.62 47.12 32.34
C ALA A 41 -6.86 46.64 31.57
N ALA A 42 -7.98 46.63 32.30
CA ALA A 42 -9.34 46.89 31.85
C ALA A 42 -9.71 46.58 30.38
N ASN A 43 -10.48 45.51 30.16
CA ASN A 43 -11.64 45.54 29.29
C ASN A 43 -12.62 44.41 29.67
N ALA A 44 -13.77 44.82 30.19
CA ALA A 44 -14.92 43.95 30.40
C ALA A 44 -15.61 43.74 29.05
N ALA A 45 -15.46 42.57 28.43
CA ALA A 45 -16.39 42.07 27.42
C ALA A 45 -16.19 40.57 27.19
N ALA A 46 -17.27 39.82 27.45
CA ALA A 46 -17.61 38.52 26.84
C ALA A 46 -16.65 37.34 27.06
N PHE A 47 -16.91 36.57 28.12
CA PHE A 47 -16.71 35.12 28.09
C PHE A 47 -17.68 34.51 27.07
N LEU A 48 -17.27 34.48 25.80
CA LEU A 48 -17.88 33.57 24.83
C LEU A 48 -17.31 32.17 25.11
N PRO A 49 -18.16 31.13 25.27
CA PRO A 49 -17.69 29.77 25.21
C PRO A 49 -17.19 29.55 23.79
N PHE A 50 -15.87 29.62 23.59
CA PHE A 50 -15.27 29.11 22.37
C PHE A 50 -15.69 27.65 22.25
N PRO A 51 -16.29 27.21 21.13
CA PRO A 51 -16.47 25.80 20.89
C PRO A 51 -15.07 25.18 20.92
N HIS A 52 -14.83 24.34 21.93
CA HIS A 52 -13.77 23.37 21.86
C HIS A 52 -14.16 22.42 20.72
N ASP A 53 -13.78 22.76 19.50
CA ASP A 53 -13.78 21.79 18.43
C ASP A 53 -12.90 20.64 18.91
N ALA A 54 -13.53 19.51 19.20
CA ALA A 54 -12.89 18.23 19.40
C ALA A 54 -12.28 17.77 18.07
N ALA A 55 -11.35 18.56 17.53
CA ALA A 55 -10.68 18.33 16.27
C ALA A 55 -9.47 17.42 16.50
N TRP A 56 -9.74 16.17 16.90
CA TRP A 56 -8.83 15.04 16.67
C TRP A 56 -9.47 13.65 16.81
N ALA A 57 -10.80 13.55 16.80
CA ALA A 57 -11.41 12.29 16.38
C ALA A 57 -11.28 12.24 14.85
N ALA A 58 -10.46 11.33 14.32
CA ALA A 58 -10.39 11.09 12.88
C ALA A 58 -11.83 10.78 12.42
N ALA A 59 -12.42 11.70 11.67
CA ALA A 59 -13.80 11.54 11.20
C ALA A 59 -13.91 10.22 10.44
N THR A 60 -14.85 9.39 10.87
CA THR A 60 -15.24 8.15 10.19
C THR A 60 -15.42 8.45 8.70
N PRO A 61 -14.85 7.64 7.80
CA PRO A 61 -14.88 7.93 6.38
C PRO A 61 -16.32 8.02 5.87
N SER A 62 -16.55 8.97 4.96
CA SER A 62 -17.83 9.11 4.29
C SER A 62 -18.11 7.88 3.40
N PRO A 63 -19.40 7.59 3.11
CA PRO A 63 -19.75 6.48 2.20
C PRO A 63 -19.11 6.59 0.81
N GLN A 64 -18.91 7.82 0.30
CA GLN A 64 -18.22 8.06 -0.97
C GLN A 64 -16.73 7.71 -0.91
N GLU A 65 -16.08 7.95 0.24
CA GLU A 65 -14.69 7.51 0.43
C GLU A 65 -14.61 5.97 0.45
N LEU A 66 -15.54 5.30 1.14
CA LEU A 66 -15.60 3.82 1.19
C LEU A 66 -15.87 3.19 -0.17
N GLU A 67 -16.62 3.85 -1.05
CA GLU A 67 -16.84 3.39 -2.43
C GLU A 67 -15.51 3.23 -3.20
N ARG A 68 -14.46 3.99 -2.85
CA ARG A 68 -13.13 3.83 -3.46
C ARG A 68 -12.54 2.45 -3.19
N LEU A 69 -12.78 1.89 -2.00
CA LEU A 69 -12.30 0.55 -1.64
C LEU A 69 -12.98 -0.52 -2.49
N GLN A 70 -14.30 -0.38 -2.69
CA GLN A 70 -15.09 -1.30 -3.51
C GLN A 70 -14.68 -1.22 -4.99
N LYS A 71 -14.51 -0.01 -5.53
CA LYS A 71 -14.00 0.23 -6.90
C LYS A 71 -12.58 -0.32 -7.08
N GLY A 72 -11.73 -0.16 -6.06
CA GLY A 72 -10.38 -0.70 -6.04
C GLY A 72 -10.36 -2.23 -6.12
N HIS A 73 -11.18 -2.91 -5.30
CA HIS A 73 -11.31 -4.37 -5.34
C HIS A 73 -11.82 -4.87 -6.69
N ALA A 74 -12.92 -4.31 -7.21
CA ALA A 74 -13.48 -4.67 -8.53
C ALA A 74 -12.46 -4.56 -9.67
N ARG A 75 -11.59 -3.55 -9.59
CA ARG A 75 -10.54 -3.34 -10.59
C ARG A 75 -9.40 -4.35 -10.49
N VAL A 76 -8.97 -4.69 -9.28
CA VAL A 76 -7.96 -5.73 -9.06
C VAL A 76 -8.49 -7.08 -9.53
N GLN A 77 -9.78 -7.34 -9.29
CA GLN A 77 -10.44 -8.53 -9.81
C GLN A 77 -10.42 -8.56 -11.34
N TYR A 78 -10.75 -7.44 -12.00
CA TYR A 78 -10.64 -7.34 -13.47
C TYR A 78 -9.22 -7.59 -13.97
N LEU A 79 -8.20 -7.03 -13.31
CA LEU A 79 -6.80 -7.26 -13.65
C LEU A 79 -6.46 -8.76 -13.63
N LEU A 80 -6.96 -9.51 -12.65
CA LEU A 80 -6.67 -10.93 -12.50
C LEU A 80 -7.43 -11.78 -13.52
N GLU A 81 -8.67 -11.41 -13.84
CA GLU A 81 -9.51 -12.09 -14.85
C GLU A 81 -8.99 -11.85 -16.28
N HIS A 82 -8.45 -10.66 -16.54
CA HIS A 82 -7.94 -10.22 -17.86
C HIS A 82 -6.42 -10.07 -17.89
N TRP A 83 -5.71 -10.88 -17.09
CA TRP A 83 -4.27 -10.70 -16.86
C TRP A 83 -3.46 -10.63 -18.15
N ASP A 84 -3.65 -11.58 -19.07
CA ASP A 84 -2.90 -11.61 -20.32
C ASP A 84 -3.27 -10.45 -21.24
N GLU A 85 -4.54 -10.04 -21.29
CA GLU A 85 -4.98 -8.92 -22.13
C GLU A 85 -4.41 -7.58 -21.64
N VAL A 86 -4.31 -7.40 -20.32
CA VAL A 86 -3.80 -6.18 -19.70
C VAL A 86 -2.28 -6.12 -19.75
N THR A 87 -1.61 -7.25 -19.55
CA THR A 87 -0.15 -7.32 -19.40
C THR A 87 0.59 -7.73 -20.67
N LYS A 88 -0.10 -8.11 -21.76
CA LYS A 88 0.53 -8.51 -23.02
C LYS A 88 0.07 -7.58 -24.16
N VAL A 89 1.02 -6.89 -24.78
CA VAL A 89 0.77 -6.04 -25.95
C VAL A 89 1.26 -6.78 -27.20
N CYS A 90 0.32 -7.16 -28.06
CA CYS A 90 0.61 -7.82 -29.34
C CYS A 90 0.33 -6.87 -30.52
N GLY A 91 1.24 -6.81 -31.50
CA GLY A 91 0.85 -6.51 -32.89
C GLY A 91 0.65 -5.05 -33.31
N ARG A 92 1.04 -4.03 -32.54
CA ARG A 92 1.16 -2.66 -33.08
C ARG A 92 2.47 -2.05 -32.62
N THR A 93 3.29 -1.60 -33.56
CA THR A 93 4.56 -0.86 -33.35
C THR A 93 5.69 -1.63 -32.68
N ILE A 94 6.37 -2.51 -33.42
CA ILE A 94 7.83 -2.66 -33.19
C ILE A 94 8.64 -2.46 -34.47
N MET A 95 8.12 -2.74 -35.68
CA MET A 95 8.85 -2.48 -36.93
C MET A 95 7.91 -2.21 -38.11
N THR A 96 8.27 -1.25 -38.95
CA THR A 96 7.73 -1.09 -40.31
C THR A 96 8.12 -2.30 -41.19
N ASP A 97 7.40 -2.56 -42.28
CA ASP A 97 7.71 -3.70 -43.16
C ASP A 97 9.14 -3.67 -43.74
N THR A 98 9.74 -2.48 -43.82
CA THR A 98 11.13 -2.27 -44.25
C THR A 98 12.12 -2.69 -43.16
N GLU A 99 11.88 -2.31 -41.91
CA GLU A 99 12.70 -2.70 -40.75
C GLU A 99 12.62 -4.21 -40.51
N ARG A 100 11.44 -4.83 -40.72
CA ARG A 100 11.26 -6.29 -40.64
C ARG A 100 12.15 -7.06 -41.62
N LYS A 101 12.43 -6.51 -42.80
CA LYS A 101 13.29 -7.13 -43.83
C LYS A 101 14.78 -6.88 -43.60
N GLN A 102 15.14 -5.86 -42.83
CA GLN A 102 16.53 -5.45 -42.61
C GLN A 102 17.17 -6.07 -41.37
N VAL A 103 16.37 -6.55 -40.41
CA VAL A 103 16.93 -7.24 -39.23
C VAL A 103 17.04 -8.74 -39.48
N LEU A 104 18.20 -9.23 -39.93
CA LEU A 104 18.62 -10.60 -39.63
C LEU A 104 18.92 -10.67 -38.12
N ARG A 105 17.92 -11.04 -37.31
CA ARG A 105 18.08 -11.19 -35.85
C ARG A 105 18.91 -12.43 -35.53
N THR A 106 20.03 -12.23 -34.84
CA THR A 106 20.92 -13.29 -34.32
C THR A 106 20.41 -13.98 -33.05
N ASN A 107 19.11 -13.94 -32.76
CA ASN A 107 18.49 -14.80 -31.75
C ASN A 107 17.14 -15.28 -32.30
N GLY A 108 16.99 -16.60 -32.41
CA GLY A 108 15.90 -17.27 -33.10
C GLY A 108 14.52 -16.86 -32.59
N GLY A 109 13.63 -16.52 -33.53
CA GLY A 109 12.23 -16.24 -33.22
C GLY A 109 11.57 -15.24 -34.17
N GLY A 110 11.74 -15.42 -35.48
CA GLY A 110 10.90 -14.73 -36.46
C GLY A 110 9.51 -15.35 -36.48
N GLY A 111 8.50 -14.59 -36.06
CA GLY A 111 7.10 -14.99 -36.14
C GLY A 111 6.21 -13.78 -35.91
N THR A 112 5.08 -13.75 -36.57
CA THR A 112 4.02 -12.72 -36.57
C THR A 112 3.37 -12.43 -35.21
N ASP A 113 3.95 -12.93 -34.12
CA ASP A 113 3.42 -12.99 -32.75
C ASP A 113 4.36 -12.32 -31.72
N ALA A 114 5.06 -11.24 -32.11
CA ALA A 114 5.91 -10.47 -31.22
C ALA A 114 5.04 -9.70 -30.20
N CYS A 115 4.62 -10.42 -29.17
CA CYS A 115 3.90 -9.89 -28.03
C CYS A 115 4.88 -9.56 -26.91
N THR A 116 4.97 -8.30 -26.54
CA THR A 116 5.80 -7.87 -25.40
C THR A 116 4.94 -7.79 -24.15
N ARG A 117 5.48 -8.27 -23.03
CA ARG A 117 4.83 -8.14 -21.72
C ARG A 117 5.10 -6.78 -21.12
N ASN A 118 4.08 -6.15 -20.56
CA ASN A 118 4.14 -4.84 -19.94
C ASN A 118 3.74 -4.90 -18.45
N PRO A 119 4.71 -5.10 -17.54
CA PRO A 119 4.45 -5.08 -16.09
C PRO A 119 3.97 -3.73 -15.56
N LEU A 120 4.20 -2.62 -16.27
CA LEU A 120 3.74 -1.29 -15.85
C LEU A 120 2.20 -1.18 -15.88
N ALA A 121 1.52 -2.01 -16.65
CA ALA A 121 0.07 -2.09 -16.64
C ALA A 121 -0.46 -2.49 -15.25
N VAL A 122 0.25 -3.37 -14.53
CA VAL A 122 -0.11 -3.79 -13.16
C VAL A 122 -0.01 -2.62 -12.19
N GLN A 123 1.04 -1.81 -12.28
CA GLN A 123 1.20 -0.61 -11.44
C GLN A 123 0.08 0.41 -11.66
N ASP A 124 -0.39 0.51 -12.91
CA ASP A 124 -1.52 1.36 -13.22
C ASP A 124 -2.79 0.83 -12.53
N TYR A 125 -3.07 -0.47 -12.64
CA TYR A 125 -4.23 -1.14 -12.04
C TYR A 125 -4.28 -1.08 -10.50
N LEU A 126 -3.12 -1.10 -9.86
CA LEU A 126 -2.99 -1.02 -8.40
C LEU A 126 -2.94 0.43 -7.87
N GLY A 127 -3.03 1.42 -8.75
CA GLY A 127 -3.10 2.83 -8.37
C GLY A 127 -1.77 3.44 -7.91
N TYR A 128 -0.64 2.84 -8.26
CA TYR A 128 0.69 3.38 -7.94
C TYR A 128 1.10 4.54 -8.85
N LYS A 129 0.48 4.65 -10.03
CA LYS A 129 0.83 5.66 -11.04
C LYS A 129 0.09 6.99 -10.89
N SER A 130 -1.10 7.00 -10.27
CA SER A 130 -1.99 8.17 -10.25
C SER A 130 -2.47 8.49 -8.84
N THR A 131 -2.48 9.78 -8.50
CA THR A 131 -3.03 10.28 -7.22
C THR A 131 -4.56 10.32 -7.20
N ALA A 132 -5.19 10.32 -8.37
CA ALA A 132 -6.64 10.31 -8.54
C ALA A 132 -7.23 8.89 -8.48
N ASP A 133 -6.39 7.88 -8.30
CA ASP A 133 -6.79 6.49 -8.32
C ASP A 133 -7.61 6.11 -7.07
N PRO A 134 -8.66 5.26 -7.19
CA PRO A 134 -9.38 4.74 -6.02
C PRO A 134 -8.44 4.06 -5.01
N LEU A 135 -7.42 3.33 -5.46
CA LEU A 135 -6.46 2.66 -4.58
C LEU A 135 -5.33 3.56 -4.06
N PHE A 136 -5.24 4.81 -4.54
CA PHE A 136 -4.21 5.74 -4.07
C PHE A 136 -4.39 6.07 -2.59
N LYS A 137 -3.37 5.72 -1.79
CA LYS A 137 -3.35 5.89 -0.32
C LYS A 137 -4.59 5.28 0.36
N VAL A 138 -5.08 4.16 -0.16
CA VAL A 138 -6.24 3.46 0.41
C VAL A 138 -5.94 2.89 1.79
N ASP A 139 -4.68 2.65 2.12
CA ASP A 139 -4.21 2.30 3.46
C ASP A 139 -4.67 3.32 4.52
N LYS A 140 -4.57 4.62 4.22
CA LYS A 140 -5.01 5.68 5.14
C LYS A 140 -6.53 5.69 5.30
N LEU A 141 -7.25 5.39 4.22
CA LEU A 141 -8.69 5.25 4.25
C LEU A 141 -9.10 4.05 5.12
N MET A 142 -8.43 2.92 4.96
CA MET A 142 -8.69 1.71 5.75
C MET A 142 -8.45 1.96 7.24
N VAL A 143 -7.33 2.58 7.62
CA VAL A 143 -7.07 2.93 9.04
C VAL A 143 -8.15 3.88 9.58
N LYS A 144 -8.61 4.86 8.79
CA LYS A 144 -9.75 5.71 9.17
C LYS A 144 -11.07 4.94 9.33
N ALA A 145 -11.24 3.85 8.57
CA ALA A 145 -12.42 3.00 8.61
C ALA A 145 -12.43 2.01 9.79
N ALA A 146 -11.32 1.85 10.51
CA ALA A 146 -11.19 0.89 11.62
C ALA A 146 -12.33 0.97 12.67
N PRO A 147 -12.84 2.16 13.08
CA PRO A 147 -13.97 2.25 14.00
C PRO A 147 -15.27 1.58 13.51
N LEU A 148 -15.41 1.37 12.19
CA LEU A 148 -16.58 0.71 11.59
C LEU A 148 -16.56 -0.81 11.76
N ALA A 149 -15.40 -1.42 11.99
CA ALA A 149 -15.26 -2.87 12.20
C ALA A 149 -15.74 -3.34 13.60
N GLY A 150 -16.12 -2.40 14.48
CA GLY A 150 -16.67 -2.71 15.81
C GLY A 150 -15.72 -3.56 16.66
N ASP A 151 -16.20 -4.73 17.09
CA ASP A 151 -15.45 -5.64 17.96
C ASP A 151 -14.28 -6.35 17.24
N GLN A 152 -14.26 -6.37 15.90
CA GLN A 152 -13.21 -7.01 15.08
C GLN A 152 -12.14 -6.02 14.61
N MET A 153 -11.99 -4.89 15.31
CA MET A 153 -11.10 -3.80 14.91
C MET A 153 -9.62 -4.21 14.90
N GLU A 154 -9.20 -5.05 15.85
CA GLU A 154 -7.80 -5.50 15.94
C GLU A 154 -7.45 -6.39 14.75
N GLU A 155 -8.27 -7.39 14.45
CA GLU A 155 -8.08 -8.27 13.29
C GLU A 155 -8.21 -7.52 11.97
N TYR A 156 -9.06 -6.50 11.91
CA TYR A 156 -9.14 -5.62 10.75
C TYR A 156 -7.83 -4.86 10.54
N LEU A 157 -7.26 -4.26 11.59
CA LEU A 157 -6.02 -3.50 11.50
C LEU A 157 -4.83 -4.39 11.11
N ASP A 158 -4.78 -5.64 11.58
CA ASP A 158 -3.77 -6.61 11.14
C ASP A 158 -3.83 -6.86 9.62
N VAL A 159 -5.03 -7.02 9.07
CA VAL A 159 -5.22 -7.18 7.62
C VAL A 159 -4.84 -5.91 6.86
N VAL A 160 -5.08 -4.73 7.43
CA VAL A 160 -4.68 -3.45 6.84
C VAL A 160 -3.16 -3.29 6.81
N GLU A 161 -2.44 -3.71 7.85
CA GLU A 161 -0.98 -3.72 7.84
C GLU A 161 -0.42 -4.74 6.84
N GLU A 162 -0.98 -5.95 6.77
CA GLU A 162 -0.60 -6.94 5.77
C GLU A 162 -0.84 -6.41 4.34
N TYR A 163 -1.93 -5.68 4.11
CA TYR A 163 -2.21 -5.01 2.85
C TYR A 163 -1.14 -3.97 2.51
N ARG A 164 -0.71 -3.15 3.49
CA ARG A 164 0.32 -2.12 3.29
C ARG A 164 1.65 -2.74 2.88
N GLU A 165 2.09 -3.77 3.60
CA GLU A 165 3.32 -4.50 3.29
C GLU A 165 3.26 -5.14 1.89
N ASN A 166 2.14 -5.79 1.57
CA ASN A 166 1.95 -6.41 0.26
C ASN A 166 1.88 -5.36 -0.86
N ALA A 167 1.28 -4.20 -0.63
CA ALA A 167 1.20 -3.12 -1.62
C ALA A 167 2.59 -2.56 -1.93
N ASP A 168 3.42 -2.31 -0.92
CA ASP A 168 4.80 -1.83 -1.13
C ASP A 168 5.63 -2.89 -1.86
N ALA A 169 5.52 -4.17 -1.48
CA ALA A 169 6.19 -5.27 -2.16
C ALA A 169 5.76 -5.39 -3.63
N THR A 170 4.45 -5.29 -3.91
CA THR A 170 3.91 -5.39 -5.26
C THR A 170 4.38 -4.23 -6.14
N ALA A 171 4.43 -3.01 -5.61
CA ALA A 171 4.94 -1.85 -6.33
C ALA A 171 6.40 -2.04 -6.73
N VAL A 172 7.24 -2.54 -5.83
CA VAL A 172 8.67 -2.81 -6.11
C VAL A 172 8.84 -3.94 -7.13
N LEU A 173 8.07 -5.02 -7.02
CA LEU A 173 8.12 -6.14 -7.97
C LEU A 173 7.68 -5.72 -9.38
N ALA A 174 6.60 -4.96 -9.48
CA ALA A 174 6.08 -4.45 -10.75
C ALA A 174 7.04 -3.41 -11.38
N TYR A 175 7.79 -2.65 -10.57
CA TYR A 175 8.85 -1.78 -11.07
C TYR A 175 10.05 -2.59 -11.54
N THR A 176 10.53 -3.54 -10.72
CA THR A 176 11.70 -4.37 -11.05
C THR A 176 11.49 -5.20 -12.32
N SER A 177 10.30 -5.77 -12.50
CA SER A 177 9.93 -6.50 -13.73
C SER A 177 10.00 -5.61 -14.98
N SER A 178 9.67 -4.32 -14.89
CA SER A 178 9.77 -3.40 -16.03
C SER A 178 11.21 -3.11 -16.47
N TRP A 179 12.18 -3.35 -15.58
CA TRP A 179 13.61 -3.22 -15.86
C TRP A 179 14.30 -4.57 -16.15
N ALA A 180 13.55 -5.68 -16.20
CA ALA A 180 14.13 -7.01 -16.41
C ALA A 180 14.34 -7.39 -17.89
N GLY A 181 14.01 -6.49 -18.82
CA GLY A 181 14.06 -6.70 -20.27
C GLY A 181 15.46 -6.66 -20.89
N GLU A 182 15.54 -7.05 -22.15
CA GLU A 182 16.79 -7.15 -22.94
C GLU A 182 17.57 -5.83 -23.04
N GLU A 183 16.92 -4.70 -22.73
CA GLU A 183 17.53 -3.38 -22.70
C GLU A 183 18.56 -3.22 -21.57
N ASN A 184 18.54 -4.10 -20.55
CA ASN A 184 19.40 -4.02 -19.37
C ASN A 184 20.44 -5.16 -19.31
N PRO A 185 21.61 -4.93 -18.67
CA PRO A 185 22.61 -5.97 -18.46
C PRO A 185 22.01 -7.20 -17.74
N ASN A 186 22.19 -8.39 -18.32
CA ASN A 186 21.58 -9.67 -17.87
C ASN A 186 20.04 -9.73 -17.96
N GLY A 187 19.38 -8.77 -18.62
CA GLY A 187 17.96 -8.80 -18.85
C GLY A 187 17.56 -9.76 -19.97
N SER A 188 16.35 -10.33 -19.88
CA SER A 188 15.79 -11.21 -20.91
C SER A 188 14.27 -11.19 -20.87
N ALA A 189 13.62 -11.60 -21.96
CA ALA A 189 12.18 -11.79 -21.98
C ALA A 189 11.71 -12.81 -20.93
N GLU A 190 12.50 -13.85 -20.62
CA GLU A 190 12.14 -14.81 -19.56
C GLU A 190 12.23 -14.18 -18.17
N ASN A 191 13.18 -13.26 -17.94
CA ASN A 191 13.27 -12.54 -16.68
C ASN A 191 12.04 -11.65 -16.48
N ILE A 192 11.56 -10.95 -17.52
CA ILE A 192 10.30 -10.20 -17.44
C ILE A 192 9.15 -11.12 -17.05
N GLU A 193 8.98 -12.26 -17.74
CA GLU A 193 7.89 -13.20 -17.46
C GLU A 193 7.95 -13.72 -16.01
N ARG A 194 9.14 -14.10 -15.54
CA ARG A 194 9.34 -14.59 -14.17
C ARG A 194 8.92 -13.56 -13.12
N TYR A 195 9.36 -12.30 -13.26
CA TYR A 195 8.98 -11.26 -12.30
C TYR A 195 7.52 -10.82 -12.47
N LEU A 196 6.96 -10.92 -13.67
CA LEU A 196 5.55 -10.64 -13.92
C LEU A 196 4.66 -11.67 -13.22
N GLU A 197 5.01 -12.97 -13.25
CA GLU A 197 4.26 -13.99 -12.51
C GLU A 197 4.37 -13.80 -10.99
N GLN A 198 5.55 -13.43 -10.47
CA GLN A 198 5.68 -13.04 -9.05
C GLN A 198 4.81 -11.83 -8.70
N THR A 199 4.70 -10.88 -9.62
CA THR A 199 3.82 -9.71 -9.45
C THR A 199 2.35 -10.13 -9.47
N ARG A 200 1.99 -11.14 -10.27
CA ARG A 200 0.65 -11.74 -10.29
C ARG A 200 0.28 -12.35 -8.96
N ASP A 201 1.17 -13.14 -8.36
CA ASP A 201 0.95 -13.74 -7.05
C ASP A 201 0.72 -12.67 -5.97
N ALA A 202 1.50 -11.58 -6.02
CA ALA A 202 1.35 -10.44 -5.13
C ALA A 202 0.01 -9.70 -5.37
N ALA A 203 -0.44 -9.57 -6.62
CA ALA A 203 -1.75 -9.00 -6.96
C ALA A 203 -2.92 -9.89 -6.49
N VAL A 204 -2.80 -11.21 -6.56
CA VAL A 204 -3.77 -12.16 -5.98
C VAL A 204 -3.87 -11.98 -4.46
N ARG A 205 -2.74 -11.77 -3.78
CA ARG A 205 -2.75 -11.47 -2.34
C ARG A 205 -3.42 -10.13 -2.05
N THR A 206 -3.18 -9.10 -2.86
CA THR A 206 -3.89 -7.80 -2.77
C THR A 206 -5.39 -7.98 -2.88
N GLU A 207 -5.90 -8.75 -3.84
CA GLU A 207 -7.34 -9.03 -3.99
C GLU A 207 -7.93 -9.66 -2.74
N LYS A 208 -7.25 -10.69 -2.20
CA LYS A 208 -7.71 -11.40 -1.01
C LYS A 208 -7.77 -10.48 0.21
N LEU A 209 -6.75 -9.64 0.41
CA LEU A 209 -6.69 -8.69 1.51
C LEU A 209 -7.77 -7.61 1.39
N LEU A 210 -7.98 -7.06 0.19
CA LEU A 210 -9.06 -6.11 -0.08
C LEU A 210 -10.44 -6.74 0.19
N ARG A 211 -10.65 -7.98 -0.23
CA ARG A 211 -11.90 -8.72 0.03
C ARG A 211 -12.11 -8.96 1.53
N SER A 212 -11.06 -9.28 2.28
CA SER A 212 -11.12 -9.41 3.74
C SER A 212 -11.48 -8.06 4.39
N CYS A 213 -10.86 -6.96 3.97
CA CYS A 213 -11.22 -5.61 4.45
C CYS A 213 -12.70 -5.27 4.17
N LEU A 214 -13.21 -5.57 2.97
CA LEU A 214 -14.62 -5.36 2.64
C LEU A 214 -15.56 -6.18 3.52
N LYS A 215 -15.17 -7.42 3.86
CA LYS A 215 -15.94 -8.29 4.76
C LYS A 215 -16.02 -7.73 6.18
N TYR A 216 -14.91 -7.26 6.75
CA TYR A 216 -14.92 -6.66 8.11
C TYR A 216 -15.71 -5.36 8.19
N LEU A 217 -15.85 -4.65 7.06
CA LEU A 217 -16.61 -3.41 6.97
C LEU A 217 -18.08 -3.63 6.51
N ASP A 218 -18.50 -4.88 6.33
CA ASP A 218 -19.81 -5.27 5.78
C ASP A 218 -20.19 -4.55 4.47
N LEU A 219 -19.19 -4.27 3.63
CA LEU A 219 -19.39 -3.58 2.34
C LEU A 219 -19.67 -4.59 1.21
N PRO A 220 -20.62 -4.30 0.30
CA PRO A 220 -20.89 -5.19 -0.82
C PRO A 220 -19.70 -5.22 -1.80
N VAL A 221 -19.40 -6.40 -2.31
CA VAL A 221 -18.39 -6.61 -3.35
C VAL A 221 -19.01 -6.23 -4.70
N LEU A 222 -18.34 -5.32 -5.41
CA LEU A 222 -18.74 -4.92 -6.76
C LEU A 222 -18.20 -5.93 -7.79
N PRO A 223 -18.90 -6.14 -8.92
CA PRO A 223 -18.39 -7.01 -9.99
C PRO A 223 -17.11 -6.43 -10.61
N ALA A 224 -16.29 -7.30 -11.21
CA ALA A 224 -15.08 -6.90 -11.89
C ALA A 224 -15.36 -5.79 -12.92
N ASN A 225 -14.59 -4.71 -12.86
CA ASN A 225 -14.76 -3.58 -13.76
C ASN A 225 -13.40 -3.09 -14.28
N ALA A 226 -13.34 -2.81 -15.57
CA ALA A 226 -12.19 -2.21 -16.20
C ALA A 226 -11.91 -0.84 -15.59
N LYS A 227 -10.65 -0.40 -15.70
CA LYS A 227 -10.31 0.99 -15.39
C LYS A 227 -11.09 1.92 -16.34
N PRO A 228 -11.78 2.97 -15.84
CA PRO A 228 -12.40 3.98 -16.69
C PRO A 228 -11.37 4.81 -17.46
#